data_AF-A0A645H7B7-F1
#
_entry.id   AF-A0A645H7B7-F1
#
_cell.length_a   1.000
_cell.length_b   1.000
_cell.length_c   1.000
_cell.angle_alpha   90.00
_cell.angle_beta   90.00
_cell.angle_gamma   90.00
#
_symmetry.space_group_name_H-M   'P 1'
#
loop_
_entity.id
_entity.type
_entity.pdbx_description
1 polymer ?
#
loop_
_entity_poly.entity_id
_entity_poly.type
_entity_poly.pdbx_seq_one_letter_code
_entity_poly.pdbx_strand_id
1 'polypeptide(L)'
;MLLAVLDIAVCALLGLFLRTRTGLAVRATGDNPAMVRASSINPAVTTLIGLAIANALVGLAGGLIAQYQQFTEVGGGTGTVVLGLASLIIGEVITGRSSMPRRLAGAIVGAIVYRLILALALSASVTPQNLKLVSAIIVAAAISAPAIKQRVQLAQKKRKAVREHAARH
;
A
#
# COMPACT_ATOMS: atom_id res chain seq x y z
N MET A 1 1.28 -20.80 -9.25
CA MET A 1 -0.03 -21.23 -8.70
C MET A 1 -0.03 -21.24 -7.18
N LEU A 2 0.91 -21.92 -6.50
CA LEU A 2 0.98 -21.96 -5.02
C LEU A 2 1.00 -20.56 -4.35
N LEU A 3 1.82 -19.64 -4.88
CA LEU A 3 1.91 -18.26 -4.37
C LEU A 3 0.56 -17.51 -4.42
N ALA A 4 -0.19 -17.67 -5.52
CA ALA A 4 -1.49 -17.02 -5.67
C ALA A 4 -2.53 -17.58 -4.70
N VAL A 5 -2.50 -18.89 -4.44
CA VAL A 5 -3.39 -19.53 -3.45
C VAL A 5 -3.06 -19.03 -2.04
N LEU A 6 -1.76 -18.91 -1.71
CA LEU A 6 -1.31 -18.37 -0.44
C LEU A 6 -1.72 -16.91 -0.27
N ASP A 7 -1.54 -16.07 -1.29
CA ASP A 7 -1.96 -14.66 -1.27
C ASP A 7 -3.48 -14.53 -1.00
N ILE A 8 -4.30 -15.33 -1.69
CA ILE A 8 -5.75 -15.35 -1.48
C ILE A 8 -6.11 -15.81 -0.08
N ALA A 9 -5.46 -16.86 0.43
CA ALA A 9 -5.69 -17.39 1.77
C ALA A 9 -5.33 -16.35 2.86
N VAL A 10 -4.18 -15.67 2.72
CA VAL A 10 -3.75 -14.60 3.63
C VAL A 10 -4.71 -13.42 3.58
N CYS A 11 -5.16 -13.00 2.40
CA CYS A 11 -6.14 -11.93 2.25
C CYS A 11 -7.49 -12.29 2.90
N ALA A 12 -7.95 -13.53 2.74
CA ALA A 12 -9.18 -14.02 3.36
C ALA A 12 -9.06 -14.08 4.89
N LEU A 13 -7.94 -14.60 5.40
CA LEU A 13 -7.65 -14.67 6.83
C LEU A 13 -7.58 -13.28 7.46
N LEU A 14 -6.92 -12.32 6.80
CA LEU A 14 -6.90 -10.91 7.22
C LEU A 14 -8.30 -10.30 7.20
N GLY A 15 -9.07 -10.53 6.14
CA GLY A 15 -10.46 -10.05 6.06
C GLY A 15 -11.33 -10.57 7.21
N LEU A 16 -11.16 -11.83 7.59
CA LEU A 16 -11.83 -12.45 8.73
C LEU A 16 -11.32 -11.87 10.06
N PHE A 17 -9.99 -11.79 10.23
CA PHE A 17 -9.36 -11.25 11.44
C PHE A 17 -9.78 -9.81 11.69
N LEU A 18 -9.79 -8.95 10.66
CA LEU A 18 -10.21 -7.56 10.79
C LEU A 18 -11.68 -7.46 11.25
N ARG A 19 -12.55 -8.43 10.92
CA ARG A 19 -13.95 -8.46 11.37
C ARG A 19 -14.15 -8.89 12.83
N THR A 20 -13.15 -9.49 13.47
CA THR A 20 -13.24 -9.91 14.89
C THR A 20 -13.18 -8.73 15.86
N ARG A 21 -13.50 -8.95 17.15
CA ARG A 21 -13.45 -7.90 18.20
C ARG A 21 -12.07 -7.26 18.33
N THR A 22 -11.01 -8.06 18.28
CA THR A 22 -9.63 -7.57 18.31
C THR A 22 -9.29 -6.79 17.04
N GLY A 23 -9.70 -7.27 15.86
CA GLY A 23 -9.52 -6.54 14.59
C GLY A 23 -10.30 -5.22 14.50
N LEU A 24 -11.50 -5.15 15.09
CA LEU A 24 -12.27 -3.91 15.24
C LEU A 24 -11.59 -2.93 16.19
N ALA A 25 -11.04 -3.42 17.31
CA ALA A 25 -10.28 -2.59 18.26
C ALA A 25 -9.01 -2.00 17.61
N VAL A 26 -8.29 -2.79 16.80
CA VAL A 26 -7.11 -2.31 16.04
C VAL A 26 -7.50 -1.18 15.09
N ARG A 27 -8.63 -1.31 14.39
CA ARG A 27 -9.14 -0.25 13.51
C ARG A 27 -9.57 0.99 14.26
N ALA A 28 -10.31 0.83 15.35
CA ALA A 28 -10.72 1.94 16.21
C ALA A 28 -9.50 2.71 16.78
N THR A 29 -8.43 1.98 17.09
CA THR A 29 -7.16 2.58 17.57
C THR A 29 -6.47 3.38 16.46
N GLY A 30 -6.54 2.92 15.22
CA GLY A 30 -6.01 3.62 14.05
C GLY A 30 -6.80 4.86 13.64
N ASP A 31 -8.14 4.84 13.80
CA ASP A 31 -9.00 5.98 13.47
C ASP A 31 -9.01 7.04 14.59
N ASN A 32 -9.11 6.63 15.86
CA ASN A 32 -9.07 7.56 16.99
C ASN A 32 -8.52 6.90 18.28
N PRO A 33 -7.23 7.07 18.58
CA PRO A 33 -6.63 6.51 19.79
C PRO A 33 -7.18 7.14 21.08
N ALA A 34 -7.70 8.36 21.04
CA ALA A 34 -8.30 9.03 22.20
C ALA A 34 -9.64 8.36 22.59
N MET A 35 -10.44 7.94 21.60
CA MET A 35 -11.69 7.21 21.83
C MET A 35 -11.44 5.84 22.48
N VAL A 36 -10.40 5.13 22.02
CA VAL A 36 -10.05 3.80 22.57
C VAL A 36 -9.56 3.90 24.01
N ARG A 37 -8.77 4.94 24.34
CA ARG A 37 -8.33 5.22 25.72
C ARG A 37 -9.52 5.48 26.67
N ALA A 38 -10.56 6.15 26.20
CA ALA A 38 -11.77 6.41 26.98
C ALA A 38 -12.63 5.15 27.19
N SER A 39 -12.56 4.16 26.30
CA SER A 39 -13.32 2.89 26.37
C SER A 39 -12.62 1.78 27.19
N SER A 40 -11.72 2.15 28.11
CA SER A 40 -10.99 1.20 28.99
C SER A 40 -10.08 0.19 28.25
N ILE A 41 -9.85 0.38 26.95
CA ILE A 41 -8.99 -0.48 26.12
C ILE A 41 -7.61 0.20 26.03
N ASN A 42 -6.54 -0.56 26.27
CA ASN A 42 -5.19 -0.04 26.13
C ASN A 42 -4.80 0.05 24.64
N PRO A 43 -4.67 1.26 24.04
CA PRO A 43 -4.31 1.39 22.63
C PRO A 43 -2.90 0.87 22.33
N ALA A 44 -2.00 0.81 23.32
CA ALA A 44 -0.65 0.29 23.14
C ALA A 44 -0.67 -1.21 22.85
N VAL A 45 -1.47 -1.98 23.58
CA VAL A 45 -1.62 -3.43 23.36
C VAL A 45 -2.26 -3.69 22.00
N THR A 46 -3.30 -2.93 21.66
CA THR A 46 -3.98 -3.08 20.38
C THR A 46 -3.07 -2.73 19.20
N THR A 47 -2.26 -1.68 19.33
CA THR A 47 -1.24 -1.30 18.32
C THR A 47 -0.15 -2.36 18.21
N LEU A 48 0.31 -2.91 19.34
CA LEU A 48 1.32 -3.97 19.39
C LEU A 48 0.84 -5.22 18.64
N ILE A 49 -0.40 -5.66 18.87
CA ILE A 49 -0.98 -6.81 18.17
C ILE A 49 -1.03 -6.55 16.66
N GLY A 50 -1.49 -5.36 16.24
CA GLY A 50 -1.51 -4.99 14.83
C GLY A 50 -0.11 -4.98 14.19
N LEU A 51 0.87 -4.40 14.88
CA LEU A 51 2.25 -4.32 14.43
C LEU A 51 2.92 -5.70 14.38
N ALA A 52 2.67 -6.56 15.37
CA ALA A 52 3.20 -7.92 15.42
C ALA A 52 2.68 -8.75 14.23
N ILE A 53 1.38 -8.67 13.93
CA ILE A 53 0.78 -9.36 12.79
C ILE A 53 1.34 -8.81 11.47
N ALA A 54 1.46 -7.49 11.34
CA ALA A 54 2.04 -6.87 10.14
C ALA A 54 3.49 -7.35 9.92
N ASN A 55 4.32 -7.33 10.96
CA ASN A 55 5.71 -7.77 10.88
C ASN A 55 5.84 -9.28 10.60
N ALA A 56 4.96 -10.11 11.17
CA ALA A 56 4.93 -11.54 10.88
C ALA A 56 4.64 -11.81 9.39
N LEU A 57 3.69 -11.09 8.80
CA LEU A 57 3.36 -11.20 7.38
C LEU A 57 4.48 -10.68 6.47
N VAL A 58 5.13 -9.59 6.84
CA VAL A 58 6.29 -9.06 6.12
C VAL A 58 7.46 -10.05 6.16
N GLY A 59 7.73 -10.66 7.33
CA GLY A 59 8.76 -11.69 7.48
C GLY A 59 8.46 -12.93 6.64
N LEU A 60 7.20 -13.39 6.65
CA LEU A 60 6.74 -14.51 5.82
C LEU A 60 6.90 -14.20 4.32
N ALA A 61 6.53 -13.01 3.88
CA ALA A 61 6.73 -12.57 2.50
C ALA A 61 8.22 -12.52 2.12
N GLY A 62 9.08 -12.02 3.01
CA GLY A 62 10.53 -12.00 2.81
C GLY A 62 11.13 -13.39 2.65
N GLY A 63 10.75 -14.34 3.51
CA GLY A 63 11.17 -15.73 3.40
C GLY A 63 10.71 -16.40 2.10
N LEU A 64 9.48 -16.11 1.67
CA LEU A 64 8.93 -16.62 0.42
C LEU A 64 9.66 -16.06 -0.82
N ILE A 65 10.04 -14.78 -0.78
CA ILE A 65 10.84 -14.14 -1.83
C ILE A 65 12.24 -14.75 -1.88
N ALA A 66 12.90 -14.97 -0.74
CA ALA A 66 14.21 -15.61 -0.68
C ALA A 66 14.17 -17.03 -1.26
N GLN A 67 13.13 -17.78 -0.92
CA GLN A 67 12.90 -19.11 -1.50
C GLN A 67 12.62 -19.03 -3.01
N TYR A 68 11.86 -18.04 -3.48
CA TYR A 68 11.59 -17.89 -4.90
C TYR A 68 12.84 -17.49 -5.72
N GLN A 69 13.68 -16.62 -5.16
CA GLN A 69 14.88 -16.12 -5.85
C GLN A 69 16.07 -17.07 -5.73
N GLN A 70 16.07 -18.01 -4.77
CA GLN A 70 17.19 -18.94 -4.49
C GLN A 70 18.51 -18.23 -4.08
N PHE A 71 18.52 -16.91 -3.95
CA PHE A 71 19.61 -16.10 -3.44
C PHE A 71 19.05 -14.93 -2.61
N THR A 72 19.89 -14.36 -1.74
CA THR A 72 19.50 -13.25 -0.86
C THR A 72 20.53 -12.15 -0.93
N GLU A 73 20.15 -10.96 -1.39
CA GLU A 73 20.99 -9.75 -1.37
C GLU A 73 20.64 -8.90 -0.13
N VAL A 74 21.65 -8.37 0.55
CA VAL A 74 21.48 -7.51 1.75
C VAL A 74 20.63 -6.26 1.46
N GLY A 75 20.69 -5.73 0.23
CA GLY A 75 19.91 -4.57 -0.19
C GLY A 75 18.48 -4.87 -0.69
N GLY A 76 18.11 -6.15 -0.86
CA GLY A 76 16.83 -6.54 -1.47
C GLY A 76 15.62 -6.19 -0.61
N GLY A 77 15.77 -6.17 0.72
CA GLY A 77 14.70 -5.89 1.67
C GLY A 77 14.15 -4.47 1.57
N THR A 78 15.03 -3.47 1.55
CA THR A 78 14.64 -2.06 1.45
C THR A 78 13.89 -1.78 0.14
N GLY A 79 14.36 -2.34 -0.97
CA GLY A 79 13.67 -2.24 -2.26
C GLY A 79 12.26 -2.84 -2.20
N THR A 80 12.12 -4.03 -1.60
CA THR A 80 10.83 -4.71 -1.46
C THR A 80 9.81 -3.88 -0.68
N VAL A 81 10.22 -3.22 0.42
CA VAL A 81 9.32 -2.35 1.21
C VAL A 81 8.88 -1.13 0.40
N VAL A 82 9.79 -0.47 -0.31
CA VAL A 82 9.47 0.70 -1.15
C VAL A 82 8.49 0.32 -2.26
N LEU A 83 8.73 -0.81 -2.94
CA LEU A 83 7.84 -1.33 -3.99
C LEU A 83 6.46 -1.70 -3.43
N GLY A 84 6.42 -2.31 -2.24
CA GLY A 84 5.19 -2.64 -1.53
C GLY A 84 4.34 -1.40 -1.24
N LEU A 85 4.95 -0.37 -0.63
CA LEU A 85 4.27 0.89 -0.32
C LEU A 85 3.80 1.61 -1.59
N ALA A 86 4.61 1.62 -2.66
CA ALA A 86 4.22 2.22 -3.94
C ALA A 86 2.97 1.53 -4.53
N SER A 87 2.95 0.20 -4.57
CA SER A 87 1.81 -0.56 -5.09
C SER A 87 0.55 -0.36 -4.25
N LEU A 88 0.67 -0.25 -2.92
CA LEU A 88 -0.43 0.06 -2.02
C LEU A 88 -1.03 1.44 -2.32
N ILE A 89 -0.18 2.47 -2.47
CA ILE A 89 -0.61 3.83 -2.79
C ILE A 89 -1.36 3.86 -4.13
N ILE A 90 -0.84 3.19 -5.16
CA ILE A 90 -1.51 3.08 -6.47
C ILE A 90 -2.92 2.48 -6.30
N GLY A 91 -3.02 1.40 -5.53
CA GLY A 91 -4.28 0.73 -5.22
C GLY A 91 -5.31 1.61 -4.49
N GLU A 92 -4.85 2.35 -3.49
CA GLU A 92 -5.69 3.29 -2.73
C GLU A 92 -6.21 4.45 -3.59
N VAL A 93 -5.38 4.96 -4.51
CA VAL A 93 -5.76 6.05 -5.43
C VAL A 93 -6.85 5.59 -6.41
N ILE A 94 -6.80 4.35 -6.88
CA ILE A 94 -7.80 3.80 -7.79
C ILE A 94 -9.12 3.51 -7.08
N THR A 95 -9.05 2.98 -5.86
CA THR A 95 -10.23 2.39 -5.18
C THR A 95 -10.93 3.36 -4.22
N GLY A 96 -10.25 4.40 -3.76
CA GLY A 96 -10.79 5.42 -2.85
C GLY A 96 -11.03 4.92 -1.41
N ARG A 97 -11.27 5.86 -0.48
CA ARG A 97 -11.38 5.62 0.97
C ARG A 97 -12.80 5.24 1.46
N SER A 98 -13.53 4.38 0.74
CA SER A 98 -14.97 4.18 1.07
C SER A 98 -15.31 2.96 1.93
N SER A 99 -14.61 1.81 1.82
CA SER A 99 -14.93 0.63 2.65
C SER A 99 -13.76 -0.34 2.84
N MET A 100 -13.78 -1.10 3.95
CA MET A 100 -12.73 -2.08 4.31
C MET A 100 -12.47 -3.14 3.22
N PRO A 101 -13.49 -3.84 2.67
CA PRO A 101 -13.26 -4.80 1.59
C PRO A 101 -12.75 -4.12 0.33
N ARG A 102 -13.15 -2.87 0.06
CA ARG A 102 -12.60 -2.07 -1.04
C ARG A 102 -11.14 -1.71 -0.82
N ARG A 103 -10.70 -1.41 0.40
CA ARG A 103 -9.27 -1.18 0.72
C ARG A 103 -8.42 -2.44 0.48
N LEU A 104 -8.90 -3.60 0.93
CA LEU A 104 -8.23 -4.89 0.65
C LEU A 104 -8.17 -5.19 -0.85
N ALA A 105 -9.30 -5.05 -1.55
CA ALA A 105 -9.33 -5.23 -3.01
C ALA A 105 -8.42 -4.21 -3.72
N GLY A 106 -8.38 -2.97 -3.25
CA GLY A 106 -7.54 -1.92 -3.78
C GLY A 106 -6.06 -2.24 -3.67
N ALA A 107 -5.60 -2.79 -2.53
CA ALA A 107 -4.22 -3.24 -2.38
C ALA A 107 -3.85 -4.34 -3.39
N ILE A 108 -4.74 -5.32 -3.61
CA ILE A 108 -4.55 -6.39 -4.60
C ILE A 108 -4.50 -5.81 -6.02
N VAL A 109 -5.44 -4.93 -6.36
CA VAL A 109 -5.49 -4.25 -7.66
C VAL A 109 -4.22 -3.42 -7.88
N GLY A 110 -3.76 -2.69 -6.87
CA GLY A 110 -2.52 -1.90 -6.92
C GLY A 110 -1.28 -2.75 -7.20
N ALA A 111 -1.18 -3.94 -6.56
CA ALA A 111 -0.10 -4.90 -6.81
C ALA A 111 -0.12 -5.45 -8.25
N ILE A 112 -1.31 -5.76 -8.78
CA ILE A 112 -1.48 -6.23 -10.16
C ILE A 112 -1.14 -5.12 -11.16
N VAL A 113 -1.65 -3.90 -10.95
CA VAL A 113 -1.40 -2.74 -11.82
C VAL A 113 0.10 -2.43 -11.85
N TYR A 114 0.77 -2.45 -10.70
CA TYR A 114 2.23 -2.26 -10.65
C TYR A 114 2.97 -3.32 -11.48
N ARG A 115 2.57 -4.60 -11.38
CA ARG A 115 3.14 -5.68 -12.20
C ARG A 115 2.86 -5.52 -13.69
N LEU A 116 1.69 -5.05 -14.09
CA LEU A 116 1.36 -4.77 -15.49
C LEU A 116 2.21 -3.64 -16.06
N ILE A 117 2.39 -2.55 -15.30
CA ILE A 117 3.28 -1.44 -15.69
C ILE A 117 4.71 -1.96 -15.86
N LEU A 118 5.20 -2.77 -14.93
CA LEU A 118 6.54 -3.36 -15.01
C LEU A 118 6.69 -4.31 -16.20
N ALA A 119 5.69 -5.15 -16.48
CA ALA A 119 5.68 -6.09 -17.61
C ALA A 119 5.64 -5.37 -18.97
N LEU A 120 4.86 -4.28 -19.09
CA LEU A 120 4.81 -3.46 -20.30
C LEU A 120 6.16 -2.77 -20.55
N ALA A 121 6.81 -2.28 -19.50
CA ALA A 121 8.14 -1.72 -19.63
C ALA A 121 9.21 -2.75 -20.00
N LEU A 122 9.12 -3.97 -19.47
CA LEU A 122 10.00 -5.08 -19.84
C LEU A 122 9.83 -5.49 -21.31
N SER A 123 8.59 -5.45 -21.82
CA SER A 123 8.28 -5.80 -23.21
C SER A 123 8.81 -4.79 -24.23
N ALA A 124 9.12 -3.56 -23.80
CA ALA A 124 9.72 -2.52 -24.63
C ALA A 124 11.25 -2.67 -24.81
N SER A 125 11.81 -3.87 -24.56
CA SER A 125 13.19 -4.27 -24.88
C SER A 125 14.29 -3.41 -24.24
N VAL A 126 14.51 -3.55 -22.92
CA VAL A 126 15.71 -3.04 -22.27
C VAL A 126 16.52 -4.20 -21.67
N THR A 127 17.79 -4.29 -22.04
CA THR A 127 18.76 -5.31 -21.65
C THR A 127 18.77 -5.60 -20.13
N PRO A 128 18.89 -6.88 -19.69
CA PRO A 128 18.80 -7.31 -18.29
C PRO A 128 19.65 -6.53 -17.27
N GLN A 129 20.83 -6.05 -17.65
CA GLN A 129 21.73 -5.26 -16.81
C GLN A 129 21.14 -3.89 -16.37
N ASN A 130 20.23 -3.31 -17.14
CA ASN A 130 19.61 -2.00 -16.88
C ASN A 130 18.24 -2.10 -16.19
N LEU A 131 17.77 -3.31 -15.84
CA LEU A 131 16.43 -3.55 -15.31
C LEU A 131 16.19 -2.96 -13.91
N LYS A 132 17.20 -2.95 -13.04
CA LYS A 132 17.10 -2.26 -11.73
C LYS A 132 16.94 -0.74 -11.93
N LEU A 133 17.60 -0.16 -12.92
CA LEU A 133 17.53 1.27 -13.27
C LEU A 133 16.18 1.64 -13.91
N VAL A 134 15.71 0.84 -14.88
CA VAL A 134 14.42 1.04 -15.54
C VAL A 134 13.27 0.85 -14.54
N SER A 135 13.31 -0.19 -13.71
CA SER A 135 12.35 -0.40 -12.64
C SER A 135 12.33 0.78 -11.66
N ALA A 136 13.50 1.31 -11.28
CA ALA A 136 13.60 2.48 -10.40
C ALA A 136 12.99 3.74 -11.05
N ILE A 137 13.24 3.99 -12.34
CA ILE A 137 12.67 5.14 -13.07
C ILE A 137 11.15 5.01 -13.19
N ILE A 138 10.63 3.81 -13.48
CA ILE A 138 9.20 3.55 -13.57
C ILE A 138 8.51 3.72 -12.22
N VAL A 139 9.11 3.18 -11.16
CA VAL A 139 8.63 3.37 -9.78
C VAL A 139 8.65 4.86 -9.43
N ALA A 140 9.74 5.58 -9.75
CA ALA A 140 9.85 7.01 -9.53
C ALA A 140 8.79 7.80 -10.30
N ALA A 141 8.51 7.45 -11.56
CA ALA A 141 7.47 8.07 -12.37
C ALA A 141 6.06 7.74 -11.86
N ALA A 142 5.80 6.48 -11.47
CA ALA A 142 4.53 6.02 -10.95
C ALA A 142 4.19 6.59 -9.57
N ILE A 143 5.19 6.85 -8.72
CA ILE A 143 5.03 7.58 -7.45
C ILE A 143 4.85 9.08 -7.71
N SER A 144 5.55 9.62 -8.71
CA SER A 144 5.45 11.04 -9.08
C SER A 144 4.09 11.39 -9.70
N ALA A 145 3.45 10.48 -10.44
CA ALA A 145 2.13 10.69 -11.04
C ALA A 145 1.02 11.08 -10.03
N PRO A 146 0.77 10.34 -8.92
CA PRO A 146 -0.20 10.73 -7.90
C PRO A 146 0.25 11.95 -7.08
N ALA A 147 1.56 12.14 -6.86
CA ALA A 147 2.08 13.34 -6.18
C ALA A 147 1.83 14.62 -7.00
N ILE A 148 1.98 14.55 -8.33
CA ILE A 148 1.65 15.63 -9.26
C ILE A 148 0.14 15.84 -9.33
N LYS A 149 -0.65 14.76 -9.41
CA LYS A 149 -2.13 14.85 -9.44
C LYS A 149 -2.69 15.50 -8.18
N GLN A 150 -2.14 15.21 -6.99
CA GLN A 150 -2.50 15.90 -5.75
C GLN A 150 -2.09 17.38 -5.76
N ARG A 151 -0.88 17.71 -6.21
CA ARG A 151 -0.43 19.11 -6.30
C ARG A 151 -1.26 19.93 -7.29
N VAL A 152 -1.67 19.34 -8.41
CA VAL A 152 -2.54 19.98 -9.41
C VAL A 152 -3.96 20.17 -8.85
N GLN A 153 -4.54 19.19 -8.16
CA GLN A 153 -5.85 19.33 -7.53
C GLN A 153 -5.86 20.36 -6.38
N LEU A 154 -4.78 20.43 -5.58
CA LEU A 154 -4.58 21.45 -4.55
C LEU A 154 -4.42 22.86 -5.16
N ALA A 155 -3.66 22.99 -6.26
CA ALA A 155 -3.51 24.24 -7.00
C ALA A 155 -4.82 24.71 -7.63
N GLN A 156 -5.63 23.78 -8.17
CA GLN A 156 -6.96 24.07 -8.71
C GLN A 156 -7.97 24.46 -7.61
N LYS A 157 -7.94 23.82 -6.44
CA LYS A 157 -8.78 24.21 -5.28
C LYS A 157 -8.40 25.60 -4.75
N LYS A 158 -7.11 25.92 -4.64
CA LYS A 158 -6.65 27.27 -4.27
C LYS A 158 -7.09 28.33 -5.29
N ARG A 159 -6.98 28.05 -6.60
CA ARG A 159 -7.44 28.96 -7.65
C ARG A 159 -8.96 29.18 -7.64
N LYS A 160 -9.76 28.15 -7.34
CA LYS A 160 -11.22 28.30 -7.17
C LYS A 160 -11.59 29.15 -5.94
N ALA A 161 -10.94 28.91 -4.80
CA ALA A 161 -11.17 29.70 -3.57
C ALA A 161 -10.80 31.18 -3.73
N VAL A 162 -9.71 31.49 -4.44
CA VAL A 162 -9.31 32.88 -4.75
C VAL A 162 -10.30 33.55 -5.71
N ARG A 163 -10.85 32.81 -6.69
CA ARG A 163 -11.88 33.32 -7.61
C ARG A 163 -13.22 33.60 -6.90
N GLU A 164 -13.60 32.77 -5.92
CA GLU A 164 -14.82 32.98 -5.12
C GLU A 164 -14.71 34.17 -4.17
N HIS A 165 -13.52 34.44 -3.62
CA HIS A 165 -13.28 35.65 -2.80
C HIS A 165 -13.24 36.93 -3.65
N ALA A 166 -12.74 36.87 -4.88
CA ALA A 166 -12.73 38.02 -5.81
C ALA A 166 -14.11 38.34 -6.41
N ALA A 167 -15.08 37.41 -6.35
CA ALA A 167 -16.45 37.62 -6.83
C ALA A 167 -17.41 38.13 -5.73
N ARG A 168 -16.92 38.33 -4.50
CA ARG A 168 -17.69 38.88 -3.37
C ARG A 168 -17.35 40.34 -3.03
N HIS A 169 -16.44 40.96 -3.78
CA HIS A 169 -16.16 42.39 -3.77
C HIS A 169 -16.63 43.01 -5.08
#